data_AF-A0A550J7W8-F1
#
_entry.id   AF-A0A550J7W8-F1
#
_cell.length_a   1.000
_cell.length_b   1.000
_cell.length_c   1.000
_cell.angle_alpha   90.00
_cell.angle_beta   90.00
_cell.angle_gamma   90.00
#
_symmetry.space_group_name_H-M   'P 1'
#
loop_
_entity.id
_entity.type
_entity.pdbx_description
1 polymer ?
#
loop_
_entity_poly.entity_id
_entity_poly.type
_entity_poly.pdbx_seq_one_letter_code
_entity_poly.pdbx_strand_id
1 'polypeptide(L)'
;MTRQLNLRVNDEFAERLERLSRKMGRSMAAVLEAVGSPAIEAAEADLQFEAEALAAWEDYELTGNHVSAETVETLFDEALARARTIAEKQRG
;
A
#
# COMPACT_ATOMS: atom_id res chain seq x y z
N MET A 1 -15.73 6.59 -12.45
CA MET A 1 -15.84 6.82 -13.90
C MET A 1 -15.01 5.75 -14.61
N THR A 2 -15.53 5.09 -15.64
CA THR A 2 -14.78 4.12 -16.44
C THR A 2 -14.22 4.78 -17.70
N ARG A 3 -12.95 4.50 -18.02
CA ARG A 3 -12.25 5.01 -19.21
C ARG A 3 -11.86 3.85 -20.10
N GLN A 4 -12.08 3.96 -21.41
CA GLN A 4 -11.59 2.96 -22.37
C GLN A 4 -10.09 3.17 -22.62
N LEU A 5 -9.32 2.10 -22.47
CA LEU A 5 -7.88 2.07 -22.75
C LEU A 5 -7.62 1.25 -24.02
N ASN A 6 -6.93 1.84 -24.99
CA ASN A 6 -6.44 1.11 -26.16
C ASN A 6 -4.97 0.75 -25.93
N LEU A 7 -4.70 -0.53 -25.69
CA LEU A 7 -3.37 -1.04 -25.38
C LEU A 7 -2.82 -1.85 -26.54
N ARG A 8 -1.54 -1.63 -26.87
CA ARG A 8 -0.77 -2.56 -27.68
C ARG A 8 -0.04 -3.51 -26.76
N VAL A 9 -0.27 -4.80 -26.93
CA VAL A 9 0.40 -5.88 -26.21
C VAL A 9 0.98 -6.85 -27.23
N ASN A 10 1.90 -7.71 -26.80
CA ASN A 10 2.38 -8.78 -27.67
C ASN A 10 1.34 -9.90 -27.79
N ASP A 11 1.48 -10.71 -28.84
CA ASP A 11 0.50 -11.76 -29.18
C ASP A 11 0.41 -12.83 -28.09
N GLU A 12 1.53 -13.24 -27.51
CA GLU A 12 1.55 -14.25 -26.45
C GLU A 12 0.74 -13.79 -25.22
N PHE A 13 0.88 -12.53 -24.82
CA PHE A 13 0.13 -11.96 -23.72
C PHE A 13 -1.37 -11.89 -24.05
N ALA A 14 -1.71 -11.45 -25.26
CA ALA A 14 -3.10 -11.41 -25.72
C ALA A 14 -3.76 -12.80 -25.66
N GLU A 15 -3.09 -13.83 -26.19
CA GLU A 15 -3.59 -15.21 -26.15
C GLU A 15 -3.76 -15.74 -24.71
N ARG A 16 -2.79 -15.46 -23.84
CA ARG A 16 -2.84 -15.87 -22.43
C ARG A 16 -4.00 -15.19 -21.70
N LEU A 17 -4.18 -13.89 -21.91
CA LEU A 17 -5.27 -13.10 -21.32
C LEU A 17 -6.63 -13.57 -21.84
N GLU A 18 -6.74 -13.89 -23.13
CA GLU A 18 -7.97 -14.42 -23.71
C GLU A 18 -8.34 -15.79 -23.12
N ARG A 19 -7.36 -16.71 -23.03
CA ARG A 19 -7.59 -18.03 -22.40
C ARG A 19 -8.03 -17.89 -20.94
N LEU A 20 -7.42 -16.97 -20.20
CA LEU A 20 -7.77 -16.72 -18.80
C LEU A 20 -9.18 -16.11 -18.69
N SER A 21 -9.50 -15.13 -19.53
CA SER A 21 -10.83 -14.51 -19.65
C SER A 21 -11.93 -15.54 -19.89
N ARG A 22 -11.72 -16.45 -20.85
CA ARG A 22 -12.67 -17.55 -21.13
C ARG A 22 -12.87 -18.46 -19.94
N LYS A 23 -11.79 -18.84 -19.24
CA LYS A 23 -11.86 -19.70 -18.04
C LYS A 23 -12.59 -19.03 -16.87
N MET A 24 -12.42 -17.72 -16.70
CA MET A 24 -13.04 -16.95 -15.62
C MET A 24 -14.47 -16.50 -15.94
N GLY A 25 -14.93 -16.64 -17.19
CA GLY A 25 -16.24 -16.16 -17.63
C GLY A 25 -16.38 -14.64 -17.58
N ARG A 26 -15.26 -13.90 -17.71
CA ARG A 26 -15.20 -12.42 -17.63
C ARG A 26 -14.55 -11.85 -18.88
N SER A 27 -14.81 -10.59 -19.21
CA SER A 27 -14.13 -9.92 -20.32
C SER A 27 -12.63 -9.77 -20.05
N MET A 28 -11.81 -9.70 -21.11
CA MET A 28 -10.35 -9.49 -20.98
C MET A 28 -10.02 -8.20 -20.22
N ALA A 29 -10.80 -7.14 -20.41
CA ALA A 29 -10.63 -5.89 -19.67
C ALA A 29 -10.85 -6.08 -18.16
N ALA A 30 -11.92 -6.78 -17.77
CA ALA A 30 -12.20 -7.04 -16.34
C ALA A 30 -11.16 -7.96 -15.70
N VAL A 31 -10.61 -8.93 -16.46
CA VAL A 31 -9.51 -9.76 -15.98
C VAL A 31 -8.23 -8.94 -15.84
N LEU A 32 -7.90 -8.11 -16.83
CA LEU A 32 -6.73 -7.24 -16.81
C LEU A 32 -6.78 -6.25 -15.65
N GLU A 33 -7.93 -5.66 -15.38
CA GLU A 33 -8.14 -4.78 -14.21
C GLU A 33 -7.97 -5.57 -12.90
N ALA A 34 -8.60 -6.74 -12.78
CA ALA A 34 -8.51 -7.54 -11.54
C ALA A 34 -7.08 -8.01 -11.21
N VAL A 35 -6.26 -8.32 -12.22
CA VAL A 35 -4.85 -8.72 -12.00
C VAL A 35 -3.90 -7.53 -11.97
N GLY A 36 -4.23 -6.46 -12.70
CA GLY A 36 -3.40 -5.28 -12.85
C GLY A 36 -3.49 -4.34 -11.66
N SER A 37 -4.67 -4.15 -11.07
CA SER A 37 -4.85 -3.22 -9.95
C SER A 37 -3.93 -3.54 -8.76
N PRO A 38 -3.84 -4.79 -8.27
CA PRO A 38 -2.92 -5.10 -7.17
C PRO A 38 -1.45 -4.87 -7.52
N ALA A 39 -1.07 -5.11 -8.79
CA ALA A 39 0.30 -4.89 -9.25
C ALA A 39 0.63 -3.40 -9.37
N ILE A 40 -0.33 -2.57 -9.79
CA ILE A 40 -0.19 -1.11 -9.82
C ILE A 40 -0.09 -0.57 -8.40
N GLU A 41 -0.99 -0.99 -7.50
CA GLU A 41 -0.97 -0.58 -6.09
C GLU A 41 0.35 -0.92 -5.41
N ALA A 42 0.88 -2.12 -5.66
CA ALA A 42 2.19 -2.52 -5.12
C ALA A 42 3.32 -1.62 -5.66
N ALA A 43 3.35 -1.36 -6.98
CA ALA A 43 4.37 -0.50 -7.57
C ALA A 43 4.28 0.96 -7.07
N GLU A 44 3.06 1.47 -6.87
CA GLU A 44 2.84 2.80 -6.29
C GLU A 44 3.30 2.85 -4.82
N ALA A 45 3.01 1.80 -4.04
CA ALA A 45 3.46 1.70 -2.66
C ALA A 45 5.00 1.63 -2.55
N ASP A 46 5.66 0.88 -3.44
CA ASP A 46 7.12 0.79 -3.48
C ASP A 46 7.73 2.15 -3.80
N LEU A 47 7.23 2.85 -4.83
CA LEU A 47 7.70 4.19 -5.19
C LEU A 47 7.50 5.20 -4.06
N GLN A 48 6.36 5.14 -3.38
CA GLN A 48 6.06 6.00 -2.24
C GLN A 48 7.00 5.70 -1.07
N PHE A 49 7.21 4.42 -0.75
CA PHE A 49 8.13 4.00 0.30
C PHE A 49 9.56 4.47 0.02
N GLU A 50 10.05 4.32 -1.21
CA GLU A 50 11.39 4.79 -1.61
C GLU A 50 11.53 6.30 -1.43
N ALA A 51 10.52 7.07 -1.83
CA ALA A 51 10.51 8.52 -1.67
C ALA A 51 10.49 8.95 -0.19
N GLU A 52 9.66 8.30 0.64
CA GLU A 52 9.58 8.55 2.08
C GLU A 52 10.87 8.15 2.81
N ALA A 53 11.45 7.01 2.45
CA ALA A 53 12.70 6.53 3.01
C ALA A 53 13.87 7.48 2.69
N LEU A 54 13.94 7.96 1.45
CA LEU A 54 14.96 8.94 1.05
C LEU A 54 14.78 10.25 1.83
N ALA A 55 13.56 10.77 1.92
CA ALA A 55 13.28 12.01 2.65
C ALA A 55 13.61 11.88 4.16
N ALA A 56 13.26 10.75 4.78
CA ALA A 56 13.59 10.48 6.17
C ALA A 56 15.11 10.36 6.39
N TRP A 57 15.82 9.74 5.44
CA TRP A 57 17.28 9.65 5.49
C TRP A 57 17.94 11.02 5.37
N GLU A 58 17.49 11.86 4.43
CA GLU A 58 18.00 13.23 4.26
C GLU A 58 17.75 14.09 5.50
N ASP A 59 16.57 13.99 6.12
CA ASP A 59 16.26 14.70 7.37
C ASP A 59 17.14 14.21 8.53
N TYR A 60 17.36 12.91 8.63
CA TYR A 60 18.25 12.34 9.63
C TYR A 60 19.71 12.80 9.43
N GLU A 61 20.22 12.80 8.20
CA GLU A 61 21.58 13.29 7.91
C GLU A 61 21.75 14.76 8.32
N LEU A 62 20.72 15.59 8.14
CA LEU A 62 20.76 17.01 8.49
C LEU A 62 20.62 17.26 10.00
N THR A 63 19.80 16.47 10.69
CA THR A 63 19.41 16.75 12.08
C THR A 63 20.05 15.83 13.11
N GLY A 64 20.41 14.61 12.72
CA GLY A 64 20.80 13.53 13.61
C GLY A 64 19.69 13.07 14.56
N ASN A 65 18.45 13.55 14.38
CA ASN A 65 17.35 13.29 15.29
C ASN A 65 16.96 11.82 15.22
N HIS A 66 17.13 11.12 16.35
CA HIS A 66 16.66 9.75 16.51
C HIS A 66 16.12 9.59 17.93
N VAL A 67 15.30 8.56 18.10
CA VAL A 67 14.68 8.23 19.38
C VAL A 67 15.08 6.80 19.71
N SER A 68 15.43 6.53 20.97
CA SER A 68 15.76 5.16 21.39
C SER A 68 14.51 4.28 21.37
N ALA A 69 14.69 2.98 21.14
CA ALA A 69 13.59 2.01 21.18
C ALA A 69 12.82 2.07 22.52
N GLU A 70 13.54 2.15 23.65
CA GLU A 70 12.96 2.28 24.99
C GLU A 70 12.07 3.52 25.15
N THR A 71 12.49 4.65 24.56
CA THR A 71 11.69 5.89 24.59
C THR A 71 10.41 5.71 23.77
N VAL A 72 10.49 5.07 22.61
CA VAL A 72 9.32 4.77 21.77
C VAL A 72 8.35 3.83 22.49
N GLU A 73 8.85 2.75 23.09
CA GLU A 73 8.06 1.80 23.88
C GLU A 73 7.33 2.52 25.03
N THR A 74 8.04 3.37 25.76
CA THR A 74 7.46 4.17 26.85
C THR A 74 6.31 5.06 26.35
N LEU A 75 6.48 5.73 25.21
CA LEU A 75 5.42 6.57 24.63
C LEU A 75 4.16 5.76 24.27
N PHE A 76 4.34 4.54 23.73
CA PHE A 76 3.23 3.65 23.42
C PHE A 76 2.52 3.13 24.68
N ASP A 77 3.27 2.75 25.72
CA ASP A 77 2.71 2.31 27.00
C ASP A 77 1.91 3.44 27.68
N GLU A 78 2.43 4.66 27.68
CA GLU A 78 1.73 5.83 28.19
C GLU A 78 0.46 6.16 27.39
N ALA A 79 0.51 6.04 26.05
CA ALA A 79 -0.65 6.23 25.20
C ALA A 79 -1.73 5.17 25.47
N LEU A 80 -1.33 3.91 25.63
CA LEU A 80 -2.22 2.79 25.95
C LEU A 80 -2.87 2.94 27.32
N ALA A 81 -2.08 3.32 28.33
CA ALA A 81 -2.58 3.58 29.68
C ALA A 81 -3.66 4.68 29.67
N ARG A 82 -3.40 5.79 28.98
CA ARG A 82 -4.37 6.89 28.81
C ARG A 82 -5.65 6.43 28.11
N ALA A 83 -5.53 5.67 27.03
CA ALA A 83 -6.69 5.14 26.30
C ALA A 83 -7.56 4.24 27.18
N ARG A 84 -6.94 3.35 27.97
CA ARG A 84 -7.64 2.47 28.92
C ARG A 84 -8.40 3.25 30.00
N THR A 85 -7.74 4.24 30.61
CA THR A 85 -8.39 5.10 31.62
C THR A 85 -9.62 5.83 31.07
N ILE A 86 -9.56 6.31 29.82
CA ILE A 86 -10.70 6.97 29.18
C ILE A 86 -11.83 5.97 28.90
N ALA A 87 -11.51 4.78 28.39
CA ALA A 87 -12.49 3.74 28.10
C ALA A 87 -13.22 3.25 29.37
N GLU A 88 -12.51 3.16 30.50
CA GLU A 88 -13.10 2.82 31.80
C GLU A 88 -14.04 3.93 32.31
N LYS A 89 -13.65 5.20 32.17
CA LYS A 89 -14.50 6.35 32.53
C LYS A 89 -15.77 6.48 31.69
N GLN A 90 -15.79 5.93 30.47
CA GLN A 90 -16.98 5.94 29.61
C GLN A 90 -17.90 4.74 29.86
N ARG A 91 -17.45 3.71 30.60
CA ARG A 91 -18.21 2.49 30.91
C ARG A 91 -18.94 2.53 32.26
N GLY A 92 -18.59 3.47 33.15
CA GLY A 92 -19.30 3.74 34.40
C GLY A 92 -20.20 4.95 34.27
#